data_AF-A0A9W8B959-F1
#
_entry.id   AF-A0A9W8B959-F1
#
_cell.length_a   1.000
_cell.length_b   1.000
_cell.length_c   1.000
_cell.angle_alpha   90.00
_cell.angle_beta   90.00
_cell.angle_gamma   90.00
#
_symmetry.space_group_name_H-M   'P 1'
#
loop_
_entity.id
_entity.type
_entity.pdbx_description
1 polymer ?
#
loop_
_entity_poly.entity_id
_entity_poly.type
_entity_poly.pdbx_seq_one_letter_code
_entity_poly.pdbx_strand_id
1 'polypeptide(L)'
;LARPAGLQLARYATVNASKTQITTLPNGFTVATENNPSVKTATVGVWVNSGSRSETAKDNGSAHFLEHMAFKVSTAPKGHPCAIAS
;
A
#
# COMPACT_ATOMS: atom_id res chain seq x y z
N LEU A 1 0.90 11.96 -45.10
CA LEU A 1 -0.31 11.46 -44.40
C LEU A 1 -0.02 11.50 -42.91
N ALA A 2 -0.87 12.22 -42.17
CA ALA A 2 -0.56 12.87 -40.90
C ALA A 2 -0.43 11.92 -39.69
N ARG A 3 0.51 12.23 -38.79
CA ARG A 3 0.52 11.75 -37.40
C ARG A 3 -0.81 12.13 -36.74
N PRO A 4 -1.55 11.21 -36.11
CA PRO A 4 -2.68 11.61 -35.28
C PRO A 4 -2.13 12.29 -34.03
N ALA A 5 -2.23 13.62 -34.02
CA ALA A 5 -2.14 14.42 -32.82
C ALA A 5 -3.48 14.32 -32.08
N GLY A 6 -3.46 14.07 -30.77
CA GLY A 6 -4.61 14.43 -29.92
C GLY A 6 -5.31 13.33 -29.12
N LEU A 7 -4.59 12.37 -28.54
CA LEU A 7 -5.10 11.75 -27.30
C LEU A 7 -4.60 12.59 -26.12
N GLN A 8 -5.37 13.65 -25.84
CA GLN A 8 -5.25 14.42 -24.61
C GLN A 8 -5.67 13.49 -23.46
N LEU A 9 -4.68 12.80 -22.87
CA LEU A 9 -4.85 12.04 -21.64
C LEU A 9 -5.55 12.97 -20.65
N ALA A 10 -6.77 12.58 -20.28
CA ALA A 10 -7.65 13.33 -19.41
C ALA A 10 -6.84 13.84 -18.21
N ARG A 11 -6.80 15.16 -18.05
CA ARG A 11 -6.34 15.79 -16.83
C ARG A 11 -7.28 15.29 -15.74
N TYR A 12 -6.85 14.26 -15.00
CA TYR A 12 -7.47 13.91 -13.74
C TYR A 12 -7.51 15.20 -12.94
N ALA A 13 -8.73 15.60 -12.58
CA ALA A 13 -9.01 16.85 -11.93
C ALA A 13 -8.00 17.06 -10.80
N THR A 14 -7.27 18.17 -10.85
CA THR A 14 -6.51 18.67 -9.72
C THR A 14 -7.49 19.14 -8.66
N VAL A 15 -8.19 18.19 -8.03
CA VAL A 15 -8.64 18.38 -6.65
C VAL A 15 -7.40 18.78 -5.88
N ASN A 16 -7.51 19.73 -4.97
CA ASN A 16 -6.42 20.26 -4.15
C ASN A 16 -5.85 19.14 -3.26
N ALA A 17 -5.12 18.21 -3.89
CA ALA A 17 -4.66 16.98 -3.30
C ALA A 17 -3.59 17.37 -2.29
N SER A 18 -3.77 16.91 -1.06
CA SER A 18 -2.77 17.05 -0.04
C SER A 18 -1.46 16.48 -0.57
N LYS A 19 -0.38 17.27 -0.49
CA LYS A 19 0.92 16.86 -1.03
C LYS A 19 1.35 15.55 -0.37
N THR A 20 1.52 14.50 -1.15
CA THR A 20 2.11 13.24 -0.68
C THR A 20 3.58 13.48 -0.38
N GLN A 21 3.99 13.20 0.86
CA GLN A 21 5.38 13.26 1.29
C GLN A 21 5.94 11.85 1.33
N ILE A 22 7.07 11.64 0.66
CA ILE A 22 7.74 10.34 0.60
C ILE A 22 9.07 10.45 1.33
N THR A 23 9.28 9.60 2.32
CA THR A 23 10.52 9.54 3.10
C THR A 23 11.07 8.12 3.04
N THR A 24 12.34 7.98 2.67
CA THR A 24 13.06 6.71 2.77
C THR A 24 13.86 6.69 4.06
N LEU A 25 13.56 5.72 4.92
CA LEU A 25 14.24 5.48 6.19
C LEU A 25 15.63 4.85 5.96
N PRO A 26 16.57 4.98 6.91
CA PRO A 26 17.92 4.44 6.78
C PRO A 26 17.98 2.91 6.67
N ASN A 27 16.92 2.20 7.06
CA ASN A 27 16.77 0.75 6.89
C ASN A 27 16.21 0.35 5.51
N GLY A 28 16.00 1.31 4.61
CA GLY A 28 15.47 1.08 3.26
C GLY A 28 13.94 1.05 3.15
N PHE A 29 13.20 1.24 4.24
CA PHE A 29 11.74 1.36 4.18
C PHE A 29 11.31 2.70 3.59
N THR A 30 10.32 2.67 2.70
CA THR A 30 9.71 3.87 2.15
C THR A 30 8.38 4.13 2.84
N VAL A 31 8.24 5.32 3.43
CA VAL A 31 7.03 5.79 4.09
C VAL A 31 6.44 6.92 3.25
N ALA A 32 5.24 6.71 2.74
CA ALA A 32 4.46 7.73 2.04
C ALA A 32 3.33 8.20 2.95
N THR A 33 3.23 9.52 3.17
CA THR A 33 2.19 10.12 4.00
C THR A 33 1.46 11.21 3.24
N GLU A 34 0.16 11.34 3.51
CA GLU A 34 -0.67 12.42 3.01
C GLU A 34 -1.44 13.01 4.19
N ASN A 35 -1.26 14.32 4.42
CA ASN A 35 -1.93 15.01 5.51
C ASN A 35 -3.18 15.71 5.00
N ASN A 36 -4.36 15.21 5.39
CA ASN A 36 -5.64 15.82 5.07
C ASN A 36 -6.34 16.31 6.36
N PRO A 37 -6.26 17.62 6.69
CA PRO A 37 -6.84 18.17 7.91
C PRO A 37 -8.38 18.13 7.95
N SER A 38 -9.04 17.92 6.80
CA SER A 38 -10.50 17.96 6.68
C SER A 38 -11.16 16.67 7.16
N VAL A 39 -10.41 15.57 7.30
CA VAL A 39 -10.92 14.26 7.72
C VAL A 39 -10.43 13.90 9.12
N LYS A 40 -11.29 13.23 9.90
CA LYS A 40 -10.94 12.74 11.26
C LYS A 40 -10.57 11.25 11.28
N THR A 41 -10.50 10.63 10.12
CA THR A 41 -10.13 9.23 9.94
C THR A 41 -8.76 9.14 9.28
N ALA A 42 -8.02 8.08 9.60
CA ALA A 42 -6.74 7.77 8.98
C ALA A 42 -6.74 6.30 8.57
N THR A 43 -6.11 6.02 7.44
CA THR A 43 -5.86 4.65 6.97
C THR A 43 -4.35 4.44 6.94
N VAL A 44 -3.90 3.33 7.50
CA VAL A 44 -2.50 2.91 7.44
C VAL A 44 -2.46 1.56 6.74
N GLY A 45 -1.62 1.46 5.72
CA GLY A 45 -1.36 0.21 4.99
C GLY A 45 0.13 -0.07 4.93
N VAL A 46 0.48 -1.35 4.83
CA VAL A 46 1.85 -1.79 4.57
C VAL A 46 1.82 -2.54 3.24
N TRP A 47 2.64 -2.08 2.29
CA TRP A 47 2.80 -2.74 1.00
C TRP A 47 4.15 -3.43 0.95
N VAL A 48 4.13 -4.73 0.68
CA VAL A 48 5.34 -5.53 0.50
C VAL A 48 5.38 -5.96 -0.97
N ASN A 49 6.51 -5.73 -1.63
CA ASN A 49 6.73 -6.20 -3.00
C ASN A 49 7.04 -7.72 -2.99
N SER A 50 6.06 -8.54 -2.62
CA SER A 50 6.15 -10.00 -2.55
C SER A 50 4.83 -10.63 -3.01
N GLY A 51 4.90 -11.86 -3.52
CA GLY A 51 3.74 -12.60 -4.02
C GLY A 51 4.18 -13.85 -4.79
N SER A 52 3.24 -14.59 -5.37
CA SER A 52 3.54 -15.88 -6.03
C SER A 52 4.56 -15.80 -7.17
N ARG A 53 4.75 -14.63 -7.78
CA ARG A 53 5.83 -14.40 -8.76
C ARG A 53 7.23 -14.56 -8.17
N SER A 54 7.37 -14.31 -6.86
CA SER A 54 8.62 -14.42 -6.12
C SER A 54 8.80 -15.79 -5.45
N GLU A 55 7.88 -16.75 -5.67
CA GLU A 55 7.95 -18.09 -5.10
C GLU A 55 8.81 -19.05 -5.94
N THR A 56 9.43 -20.02 -5.27
CA THR A 56 10.06 -21.16 -5.93
C THR A 56 9.07 -22.32 -6.05
N ALA A 57 9.39 -23.33 -6.87
CA ALA A 57 8.56 -24.53 -6.99
C ALA A 57 8.36 -25.28 -5.65
N LYS A 58 9.26 -25.08 -4.67
CA LYS A 58 9.18 -25.71 -3.35
C LYS A 58 8.25 -24.96 -2.39
N ASP A 59 8.10 -23.65 -2.57
CA ASP A 59 7.38 -22.75 -1.65
C ASP A 59 6.10 -22.18 -2.29
N ASN A 60 5.62 -22.83 -3.36
CA ASN A 60 4.44 -22.41 -4.11
C ASN A 60 3.20 -22.39 -3.21
N GLY A 61 2.47 -21.28 -3.18
CA GLY A 61 1.27 -21.08 -2.35
C GLY A 61 1.52 -20.48 -0.97
N SER A 62 2.78 -20.15 -0.63
CA SER A 62 3.13 -19.46 0.62
C SER A 62 2.51 -18.07 0.72
N ALA A 63 2.43 -17.31 -0.38
CA ALA A 63 1.84 -15.98 -0.42
C ALA A 63 0.34 -16.02 -0.10
N HIS A 64 -0.40 -16.95 -0.72
CA HIS A 64 -1.82 -17.16 -0.44
C HIS A 64 -2.05 -17.64 1.00
N PHE A 65 -1.18 -18.52 1.50
CA PHE A 65 -1.26 -19.00 2.88
C PHE A 65 -0.97 -17.87 3.90
N LEU A 66 0.06 -17.06 3.65
CA LEU A 66 0.44 -15.94 4.51
C LEU A 66 -0.65 -14.86 4.57
N GLU A 67 -1.35 -14.60 3.46
CA GLU A 67 -2.51 -13.70 3.44
C GLU A 67 -3.60 -14.17 4.43
N HIS A 68 -3.89 -15.47 4.45
CA HIS A 68 -4.89 -16.05 5.38
C HIS A 68 -4.42 -16.05 6.85
N MET A 69 -3.12 -16.00 7.08
CA MET A 69 -2.51 -16.03 8.42
C MET A 69 -2.18 -14.65 8.97
N ALA A 70 -2.04 -13.63 8.11
CA ALA A 70 -1.71 -12.25 8.49
C ALA A 70 -2.71 -11.65 9.50
N PHE A 71 -3.95 -12.14 9.51
CA PHE A 71 -5.00 -11.71 10.42
C PHE A 71 -5.12 -12.57 11.69
N LYS A 72 -4.37 -13.68 11.79
CA LYS A 72 -4.51 -14.68 12.89
C LYS A 72 -3.42 -14.61 13.94
N VAL A 73 -2.24 -14.09 13.62
CA VAL A 73 -1.08 -14.15 14.52
C VAL A 73 -0.65 -12.75 14.94
N SER A 74 -0.75 -12.45 16.23
CA SER A 74 -0.10 -11.32 16.87
C SER A 74 0.52 -11.81 18.18
N THR A 75 1.83 -11.65 18.33
CA THR A 75 2.57 -11.89 19.58
C THR A 75 2.63 -10.63 20.47
N ALA A 76 1.88 -9.58 20.14
CA ALA A 76 1.86 -8.35 20.93
C ALA A 76 1.20 -8.60 22.31
N PRO A 77 1.68 -7.91 23.38
CA PRO A 77 1.07 -8.01 24.71
C PRO A 77 -0.43 -7.71 24.65
N LYS A 78 -1.24 -8.54 25.30
CA LYS A 78 -2.70 -8.35 25.38
C LYS A 78 -2.99 -6.99 26.06
N GLY A 79 -3.46 -6.01 25.30
CA GLY A 79 -3.80 -4.69 25.86
C GLY A 79 -4.23 -3.60 24.88
N HIS A 80 -3.95 -3.75 23.58
CA HIS A 80 -4.34 -2.77 22.57
C HIS A 80 -5.19 -3.43 21.47
N PRO A 81 -6.47 -3.06 21.30
CA PRO A 81 -7.29 -3.59 20.21
C PRO A 81 -6.75 -3.03 18.88
N CYS A 82 -6.05 -3.86 18.13
CA CYS A 82 -5.71 -3.60 16.73
C CYS A 82 -6.75 -4.30 15.87
N ALA A 83 -7.83 -3.59 15.52
CA ALA A 83 -8.77 -4.05 14.51
C ALA A 83 -8.23 -3.64 13.14
N ILE A 84 -7.61 -4.60 12.42
CA ILE A 84 -7.26 -4.44 11.02
C ILE A 84 -8.35 -5.16 10.23
N ALA A 85 -9.21 -4.40 9.55
CA ALA A 85 -10.21 -4.93 8.64
C ALA A 85 -9.63 -5.03 7.22
N SER A 86 -9.97 -6.11 6.52
CA SER A 86 -9.66 -6.36 5.10
C SER A 86 -10.31 -5.36 4.16
#